data_AF-A0A0S8G0E6-F1
#
_entry.id   AF-A0A0S8G0E6-F1
#
_cell.length_a   1.000
_cell.length_b   1.000
_cell.length_c   1.000
_cell.angle_alpha   90.00
_cell.angle_beta   90.00
_cell.angle_gamma   90.00
#
_symmetry.space_group_name_H-M   'P 1'
#
loop_
_entity.id
_entity.type
_entity.pdbx_description
1 polymer ?
#
loop_
_entity_poly.entity_id
_entity_poly.type
_entity_poly.pdbx_seq_one_letter_code
_entity_poly.pdbx_strand_id
1 'polypeptide(L)'
;MFAEVDRGKVAEVSLELLHKAGDLAGDLGGRVGAFLIGGGVEPLAQELFEHGCDRVVVADREALSHYATLPYADLLVRMVR
;
A
#
# COMPACT_ATOMS: atom_id res chain seq x y z
N MET A 1 2.40 -4.26 3.93
CA MET A 1 0.92 -4.11 3.93
C MET A 1 0.48 -3.75 2.51
N PHE A 2 -0.70 -4.19 2.07
CA PHE A 2 -1.27 -3.77 0.78
C PHE A 2 -2.25 -2.63 1.03
N ALA A 3 -1.98 -1.45 0.46
CA ALA A 3 -2.81 -0.27 0.61
C ALA A 3 -3.93 -0.30 -0.45
N GLU A 4 -5.12 -0.64 -0.01
CA GLU A 4 -6.30 -0.65 -0.87
C GLU A 4 -6.72 0.78 -1.23
N VAL A 5 -7.09 0.99 -2.50
CA VAL A 5 -7.60 2.26 -3.01
C VAL A 5 -9.02 2.06 -3.48
N ASP A 6 -9.95 2.81 -2.90
CA ASP A 6 -11.34 2.88 -3.35
C ASP A 6 -11.68 4.32 -3.74
N ARG A 7 -12.29 4.49 -4.92
CA ARG A 7 -12.69 5.79 -5.49
C ARG A 7 -11.59 6.87 -5.42
N GLY A 8 -10.34 6.47 -5.66
CA GLY A 8 -9.19 7.37 -5.69
C GLY A 8 -8.71 7.85 -4.31
N LYS A 9 -9.08 7.13 -3.24
CA LYS A 9 -8.61 7.38 -1.88
C LYS A 9 -8.07 6.11 -1.25
N VAL A 10 -7.08 6.24 -0.37
CA VAL A 10 -6.65 5.11 0.46
C VAL A 10 -7.83 4.69 1.35
N ALA A 11 -8.13 3.40 1.38
CA ALA A 11 -9.19 2.88 2.23
C ALA A 11 -8.82 3.08 3.71
N GLU A 12 -9.79 3.50 4.52
CA GLU A 12 -9.59 3.79 5.95
C GLU A 12 -8.98 2.59 6.71
N VAL A 13 -9.43 1.37 6.39
CA VAL A 13 -8.87 0.13 6.95
C VAL A 13 -7.38 -0.04 6.66
N SER A 14 -6.87 0.44 5.51
CA SER A 14 -5.45 0.39 5.19
C SER A 14 -4.64 1.33 6.09
N LEU A 15 -5.21 2.48 6.46
CA LEU A 15 -4.59 3.43 7.39
C LEU A 15 -4.57 2.88 8.82
N GLU A 16 -5.65 2.23 9.27
CA GLU A 16 -5.70 1.55 10.57
C GLU A 16 -4.65 0.43 10.66
N LEU A 17 -4.53 -0.38 9.61
CA LEU A 17 -3.52 -1.43 9.52
C LEU A 17 -2.09 -0.87 9.53
N LEU A 18 -1.88 0.31 8.93
CA LEU A 18 -0.58 0.96 8.92
C LEU A 18 -0.16 1.38 10.34
N HIS A 19 -1.07 1.97 11.12
CA HIS A 19 -0.82 2.29 12.52
C HIS A 19 -0.47 1.03 13.32
N LYS A 20 -1.23 -0.06 13.16
CA LYS A 20 -0.95 -1.31 13.87
C LYS A 20 0.35 -1.97 13.43
N ALA A 21 0.72 -1.85 12.16
CA ALA A 21 2.03 -2.26 11.67
C ALA A 21 3.16 -1.43 12.29
N GLY A 22 2.92 -0.14 12.54
CA GLY A 22 3.82 0.75 13.27
C GLY A 22 4.09 0.28 14.69
N ASP A 23 3.04 -0.02 15.47
CA ASP A 23 3.18 -0.59 16.83
C ASP A 23 4.06 -1.85 16.79
N LEU A 24 3.74 -2.79 15.88
CA LEU A 24 4.44 -4.06 15.76
C LEU A 24 5.90 -3.88 15.30
N ALA A 25 6.15 -2.93 14.39
CA ALA A 25 7.50 -2.60 13.97
C ALA A 25 8.31 -1.98 15.12
N GLY A 26 7.70 -1.14 15.95
CA GLY A 26 8.31 -0.60 17.16
C GLY A 26 8.73 -1.70 18.14
N ASP A 27 7.84 -2.68 18.39
CA ASP A 27 8.12 -3.81 19.28
C ASP A 27 9.23 -4.73 18.75
N LEU A 28 9.34 -4.89 17.42
CA LEU A 28 10.28 -5.79 16.77
C LEU A 28 11.57 -5.11 16.26
N GLY A 29 11.68 -3.78 16.36
CA GLY A 29 12.78 -3.00 15.78
C GLY A 29 12.80 -3.01 14.24
N GLY A 30 11.62 -3.16 13.62
CA GLY A 30 11.42 -3.24 12.17
C GLY A 30 11.08 -1.90 11.51
N ARG A 31 10.71 -1.98 10.22
CA ARG A 31 10.18 -0.86 9.43
C ARG A 31 8.87 -1.25 8.76
N VAL A 32 7.99 -0.29 8.58
CA VAL A 32 6.68 -0.47 7.94
C VAL A 32 6.80 -0.20 6.44
N GLY A 33 6.36 -1.17 5.64
CA GLY A 33 6.30 -1.04 4.18
C GLY A 33 4.88 -1.24 3.64
N ALA A 34 4.52 -0.47 2.61
CA ALA A 34 3.24 -0.55 1.92
C ALA A 34 3.41 -0.79 0.40
N PHE A 35 2.54 -1.61 -0.17
CA PHE A 35 2.36 -1.77 -1.62
C PHE A 35 1.14 -0.96 -2.04
N LEU A 36 1.31 -0.03 -2.97
CA LEU A 36 0.26 0.83 -3.52
C LEU A 36 0.08 0.48 -5.00
N ILE A 37 -1.08 -0.08 -5.35
CA ILE A 37 -1.35 -0.64 -6.68
C ILE A 37 -2.64 -0.04 -7.20
N GLY A 38 -2.63 0.51 -8.41
CA GLY A 38 -3.82 1.07 -9.04
C GLY A 38 -3.49 1.91 -10.28
N GLY A 39 -4.45 2.72 -10.73
CA GLY A 39 -4.26 3.72 -11.79
C GLY A 39 -4.44 5.14 -11.24
N GLY A 40 -3.46 6.01 -11.45
CA GLY A 40 -3.43 7.36 -10.91
C GLY A 40 -3.25 7.42 -9.39
N VAL A 41 -2.58 6.42 -8.82
CA VAL A 41 -2.43 6.24 -7.36
C VAL A 41 -1.13 6.81 -6.81
N GLU A 42 -0.14 7.13 -7.63
CA GLU A 42 1.16 7.65 -7.18
C GLU A 42 1.06 8.82 -6.18
N PRO A 43 0.16 9.81 -6.34
CA PRO A 43 0.00 10.89 -5.38
C PRO A 43 -0.46 10.44 -3.98
N LEU A 44 -1.14 9.30 -3.88
CA LEU A 44 -1.62 8.74 -2.61
C LEU A 44 -0.49 8.16 -1.75
N ALA A 45 0.72 7.99 -2.31
CA ALA A 45 1.88 7.55 -1.53
C ALA A 45 2.21 8.51 -0.39
N GLN A 46 1.96 9.82 -0.57
CA GLN A 46 2.20 10.82 0.46
C GLN A 46 1.37 10.57 1.72
N GLU A 47 0.08 10.25 1.56
CA GLU A 47 -0.82 9.92 2.67
C GLU A 47 -0.28 8.72 3.48
N LEU A 48 0.24 7.70 2.81
CA LEU A 48 0.85 6.55 3.49
C LEU A 48 2.10 6.94 4.29
N PHE A 49 2.95 7.85 3.79
CA PHE A 49 4.10 8.34 4.56
C PHE A 49 3.66 9.15 5.78
N GLU A 50 2.64 10.01 5.65
CA GLU A 50 2.07 10.80 6.75
C GLU A 50 1.49 9.92 7.87
N HIS A 51 1.01 8.72 7.52
CA HIS A 51 0.50 7.72 8.46
C HIS A 51 1.55 6.72 8.97
N GLY A 52 2.85 6.98 8.78
CA GLY A 52 3.93 6.23 9.43
C GLY A 52 4.49 5.06 8.61
N CYS A 53 4.29 5.05 7.29
CA CYS A 53 4.99 4.13 6.41
C CYS A 53 6.44 4.58 6.18
N ASP A 54 7.42 3.68 6.31
CA ASP A 54 8.82 3.97 6.00
C ASP A 54 9.14 3.83 4.50
N ARG A 55 8.39 2.97 3.80
CA ARG A 55 8.62 2.66 2.39
C ARG A 55 7.31 2.33 1.67
N VAL A 56 7.02 3.06 0.60
CA VAL A 56 5.94 2.75 -0.32
C VAL A 56 6.52 2.20 -1.63
N VAL A 57 6.03 1.04 -2.07
CA VAL A 57 6.31 0.47 -3.39
C VAL A 57 5.08 0.65 -4.25
N VAL A 58 5.23 1.40 -5.36
CA VAL A 58 4.10 1.82 -6.19
C VAL A 58 4.08 1.05 -7.51
N ALA A 59 2.90 0.57 -7.91
CA ALA A 59 2.60 0.27 -9.30
C ALA A 59 1.39 1.07 -9.75
N ASP A 60 1.68 2.08 -10.56
CA ASP A 60 0.68 2.97 -11.14
C ASP A 60 0.52 2.67 -12.64
N ARG A 61 -0.62 2.08 -13.02
CA ARG A 61 -1.01 1.81 -14.41
C ARG A 61 -2.52 1.96 -14.54
N GLU A 62 -2.98 2.62 -15.60
CA GLU A 62 -4.41 2.78 -15.90
C GLU A 62 -5.16 1.42 -15.95
N ALA A 63 -4.50 0.36 -16.44
CA ALA A 63 -5.05 -1.00 -16.47
C ALA A 63 -5.33 -1.60 -15.08
N LEU A 64 -4.83 -0.98 -14.00
CA LEU A 64 -5.03 -1.39 -12.61
C LEU A 64 -6.07 -0.52 -11.88
N SER A 65 -6.75 0.40 -12.57
CA SER A 65 -7.76 1.30 -11.97
C SER A 65 -8.90 0.57 -11.26
N HIS A 66 -9.12 -0.69 -11.59
CA HIS A 66 -10.04 -1.58 -10.89
C HIS A 66 -9.28 -2.79 -10.37
N TYR A 67 -9.67 -3.24 -9.18
CA TYR A 67 -9.12 -4.44 -8.59
C TYR A 67 -9.39 -5.65 -9.51
N ALA A 68 -8.34 -6.42 -9.77
CA ALA A 68 -8.41 -7.69 -10.48
C ALA A 68 -7.50 -8.70 -9.80
N THR A 69 -8.05 -9.84 -9.40
CA THR A 69 -7.37 -10.82 -8.55
C THR A 69 -6.03 -11.29 -9.13
N LEU A 70 -6.00 -11.71 -10.40
CA LEU A 70 -4.78 -12.27 -11.01
C LEU A 70 -3.67 -11.22 -11.24
N PRO A 71 -3.95 -10.05 -11.85
CA PRO A 71 -2.94 -9.01 -11.99
C PRO A 71 -2.36 -8.54 -10.66
N TYR A 72 -3.21 -8.31 -9.65
CA TYR A 72 -2.76 -7.85 -8.34
C TYR A 72 -1.92 -8.91 -7.62
N ALA A 73 -2.33 -10.18 -7.67
CA ALA A 73 -1.58 -11.27 -7.06
C ALA A 73 -0.20 -11.46 -7.70
N ASP A 74 -0.12 -11.50 -9.04
CA ASP A 74 1.17 -11.63 -9.74
C ASP A 74 2.11 -10.46 -9.42
N LEU A 75 1.57 -9.24 -9.39
CA LEU A 75 2.33 -8.04 -9.08
C LEU A 75 2.86 -8.06 -7.64
N LEU A 76 2.02 -8.38 -6.65
CA LEU A 76 2.43 -8.48 -5.24
C LEU A 76 3.52 -9.53 -5.05
N VAL A 77 3.40 -10.70 -5.69
CA VAL A 77 4.44 -11.75 -5.63
C VAL A 77 5.77 -11.25 -6.20
N ARG A 78 5.74 -10.47 -7.28
CA ARG A 78 6.95 -9.87 -7.87
C ARG A 78 7.55 -8.77 -6.99
N MET A 79 6.73 -8.00 -6.30
CA MET A 79 7.16 -6.86 -5.47
C MET A 79 7.72 -7.26 -4.10
N VAL A 80 7.30 -8.41 -3.56
CA VAL A 80 7.77 -8.93 -2.27
C VAL A 80 9.17 -9.56 -2.35
N ARG A 81 9.57 -10.01 -3.55
CA ARG A 81 10.87 -10.62 -3.81
C ARG A 81 11.97 -9.57 -3.99
#